data_AF-A0A353WRJ9-F1
#
_entry.id   AF-A0A353WRJ9-F1
#
_cell.length_a   1.000
_cell.length_b   1.000
_cell.length_c   1.000
_cell.angle_alpha   90.00
_cell.angle_beta   90.00
_cell.angle_gamma   90.00
#
_symmetry.space_group_name_H-M   'P 1'
#
loop_
_entity.id
_entity.type
_entity.pdbx_description
1 polymer ?
#
loop_
_entity_poly.entity_id
_entity_poly.type
_entity_poly.pdbx_seq_one_letter_code
_entity_poly.pdbx_strand_id
1 'polypeptide(L)'
;MKVNKTYRALLDKSIDSMLSAIEIYNKPNFNYREETFAVLAINSWELLLKAYLLKLNRYVIKSLYVLEPLLKKDGNKHKTRKKPKVNRCGNPMSISIVEALKKLEDKGKLPQNLKANIEALIELRDNSIHFVNVNSISHQLQELGFACINNYISVIKNWNLEIDISRYNLYLMPLAYIGETTTVKSVITADNNRYIEFVRKLLSEQDKEDQDYGIAISIGIKTMKENTFDSIGVHYENNGIPVTLTEEDILKRFPWTYKTMVAKCRERYSDFKQDKKFNTLVSRIKTNDKLSKRRDFYPNNKKTPTTFYYSTNTLQEFDHHYKKKN
;
A
#
# COMPACT_ATOMS: atom_id res chain seq x y z
N MET A 1 -4.72 -31.44 12.38
CA MET A 1 -4.55 -30.80 13.72
C MET A 1 -5.93 -30.30 14.17
N LYS A 2 -6.41 -30.62 15.38
CA LYS A 2 -7.68 -30.05 15.86
C LYS A 2 -7.47 -28.56 16.11
N VAL A 3 -7.98 -27.71 15.21
CA VAL A 3 -7.90 -26.24 15.35
C VAL A 3 -8.67 -25.84 16.60
N ASN A 4 -8.03 -25.05 17.49
CA ASN A 4 -8.70 -24.55 18.67
C ASN A 4 -9.78 -23.53 18.25
N LYS A 5 -11.06 -23.84 18.55
CA LYS A 5 -12.21 -23.01 18.14
C LYS A 5 -12.12 -21.58 18.66
N THR A 6 -11.69 -21.38 19.90
CA THR A 6 -11.56 -20.05 20.51
C THR A 6 -10.47 -19.22 19.84
N TYR A 7 -9.32 -19.83 19.58
CA TYR A 7 -8.25 -19.18 18.83
C TYR A 7 -8.71 -18.73 17.44
N ARG A 8 -9.39 -19.63 16.71
CA ARG A 8 -9.89 -19.32 15.37
C ARG A 8 -10.94 -18.20 15.40
N ALA A 9 -11.89 -18.26 16.34
CA ALA A 9 -12.92 -17.24 16.49
C ALA A 9 -12.34 -15.85 16.85
N LEU A 10 -11.30 -15.78 17.69
CA LEU A 10 -10.61 -14.52 17.99
C LEU A 10 -9.94 -13.92 16.75
N LEU A 11 -9.31 -14.77 15.95
CA LEU A 11 -8.63 -14.37 14.72
C LEU A 11 -9.61 -13.89 13.64
N ASP A 12 -10.66 -14.65 13.37
CA ASP A 12 -11.68 -14.27 12.39
C ASP A 12 -12.34 -12.94 12.79
N LYS A 13 -12.71 -12.78 14.07
CA LYS A 13 -13.27 -11.53 14.59
C LYS A 13 -12.28 -10.35 14.54
N SER A 14 -10.99 -10.60 14.74
CA SER A 14 -9.96 -9.57 14.60
C SER A 14 -9.91 -9.04 13.17
N ILE A 15 -9.94 -9.94 12.18
CA ILE A 15 -9.92 -9.57 10.76
C ILE A 15 -11.19 -8.82 10.37
N ASP A 16 -12.35 -9.33 10.75
CA ASP A 16 -13.64 -8.66 10.45
C ASP A 16 -13.68 -7.24 11.03
N SER A 17 -13.12 -7.05 12.24
CA SER A 17 -13.01 -5.73 12.87
C SER A 17 -12.04 -4.81 12.12
N MET A 18 -10.92 -5.32 11.62
CA MET A 18 -9.97 -4.54 10.82
C MET A 18 -10.56 -4.16 9.46
N LEU A 19 -11.26 -5.10 8.79
CA LEU A 19 -11.95 -4.84 7.53
C LEU A 19 -13.03 -3.78 7.68
N SER A 20 -13.82 -3.87 8.75
CA SER A 20 -14.81 -2.85 9.09
C SER A 20 -14.17 -1.47 9.32
N ALA A 21 -13.01 -1.43 9.99
CA ALA A 21 -12.27 -0.18 10.18
C ALA A 21 -11.90 0.46 8.83
N ILE A 22 -11.32 -0.33 7.93
CA ILE A 22 -10.90 0.12 6.59
C ILE A 22 -12.10 0.58 5.76
N GLU A 23 -13.21 -0.17 5.77
CA GLU A 23 -14.41 0.19 5.01
C GLU A 23 -14.97 1.54 5.48
N ILE A 24 -15.09 1.73 6.80
CA ILE A 24 -15.62 2.97 7.37
C ILE A 24 -14.73 4.16 7.02
N TYR A 25 -13.40 3.99 7.14
CA TYR A 25 -12.46 5.05 6.80
C TYR A 25 -12.54 5.42 5.30
N ASN A 26 -12.81 4.47 4.42
CA ASN A 26 -12.95 4.68 2.98
C ASN A 26 -14.25 5.38 2.55
N LYS A 27 -15.22 5.60 3.45
CA LYS A 27 -16.46 6.31 3.09
C LYS A 27 -16.16 7.80 2.84
N PRO A 28 -16.59 8.38 1.70
CA PRO A 28 -16.15 9.70 1.25
C PRO A 28 -16.64 10.87 2.12
N ASN A 29 -17.88 10.81 2.62
CA ASN A 29 -18.47 11.87 3.45
C ASN A 29 -18.95 11.28 4.79
N PHE A 30 -18.01 11.07 5.71
CA PHE A 30 -18.31 10.59 7.06
C PHE A 30 -17.39 11.25 8.08
N ASN A 31 -17.87 12.29 8.76
CA ASN A 31 -17.05 13.08 9.69
C ASN A 31 -16.50 12.26 10.87
N TYR A 32 -17.23 11.22 11.28
CA TYR A 32 -16.83 10.32 12.38
C TYR A 32 -15.95 9.14 11.90
N ARG A 33 -15.54 9.10 10.63
CA ARG A 33 -14.81 7.96 10.05
C ARG A 33 -13.46 7.71 10.70
N GLU A 34 -12.79 8.79 11.06
CA GLU A 34 -11.45 8.81 11.64
C GLU A 34 -11.47 8.22 13.05
N GLU A 35 -12.42 8.69 13.86
CA GLU A 35 -12.64 8.24 15.23
C GLU A 35 -13.13 6.79 15.25
N THR A 36 -14.06 6.44 14.35
CA THR A 36 -14.54 5.06 14.21
C THR A 36 -13.42 4.10 13.81
N PHE A 37 -12.54 4.53 12.89
CA PHE A 37 -11.38 3.75 12.48
C PHE A 37 -10.47 3.44 13.67
N ALA A 38 -10.13 4.44 14.50
CA ALA A 38 -9.28 4.24 15.67
C ALA A 38 -9.88 3.21 16.65
N VAL A 39 -11.19 3.30 16.91
CA VAL A 39 -11.92 2.37 17.79
C VAL A 39 -11.89 0.94 17.24
N LEU A 40 -12.25 0.75 15.96
CA LEU A 40 -12.32 -0.57 15.33
C LEU A 40 -10.93 -1.19 15.12
N ALA A 41 -9.93 -0.37 14.78
CA ALA A 41 -8.54 -0.79 14.63
C ALA A 41 -7.97 -1.27 15.96
N ILE A 42 -8.18 -0.54 17.06
CA ILE A 42 -7.72 -0.99 18.39
C ILE A 42 -8.42 -2.27 18.83
N ASN A 43 -9.73 -2.40 18.60
CA ASN A 43 -10.44 -3.66 18.88
C ASN A 43 -9.87 -4.83 18.06
N SER A 44 -9.54 -4.61 16.79
CA SER A 44 -8.92 -5.64 15.94
C SER A 44 -7.56 -6.09 16.50
N TRP A 45 -6.71 -5.14 16.92
CA TRP A 45 -5.41 -5.41 17.52
C TRP A 45 -5.55 -6.13 18.86
N GLU A 46 -6.47 -5.71 19.72
CA GLU A 46 -6.71 -6.36 21.01
C GLU A 46 -7.05 -7.85 20.82
N LEU A 47 -7.93 -8.16 19.87
CA LEU A 47 -8.30 -9.54 19.54
C LEU A 47 -7.11 -10.33 18.95
N LEU A 48 -6.31 -9.70 18.08
CA LEU A 48 -5.12 -10.33 17.49
C LEU A 48 -4.08 -10.69 18.56
N LEU A 49 -3.74 -9.74 19.44
CA LEU A 49 -2.76 -9.94 20.51
C LEU A 49 -3.24 -11.02 21.49
N LYS A 50 -4.55 -11.03 21.81
CA LYS A 50 -5.16 -12.10 22.63
C LYS A 50 -5.05 -13.47 21.95
N ALA A 51 -5.34 -13.55 20.65
CA ALA A 51 -5.21 -14.81 19.92
C ALA A 51 -3.76 -15.31 19.91
N TYR A 52 -2.79 -14.41 19.70
CA TYR A 52 -1.37 -14.76 19.74
C TYR A 52 -0.92 -15.20 21.14
N LEU A 53 -1.32 -14.49 22.20
CA LEU A 53 -1.08 -14.91 23.57
C LEU A 53 -1.67 -16.28 23.88
N LEU A 54 -2.87 -16.57 23.36
CA LEU A 54 -3.51 -17.88 23.52
C LEU A 54 -2.69 -18.98 22.84
N LYS A 55 -2.19 -18.74 21.61
CA LYS A 55 -1.27 -19.64 20.89
C LYS A 55 0.01 -19.89 21.69
N LEU A 56 0.66 -18.83 22.19
CA LEU A 56 1.89 -18.93 22.99
C LEU A 56 1.68 -19.70 24.31
N ASN A 57 0.49 -19.65 24.90
CA ASN A 57 0.15 -20.35 26.14
C ASN A 57 -0.52 -21.72 25.89
N ARG A 58 -0.25 -22.36 24.75
CA ARG A 58 -0.79 -23.70 24.39
C ARG A 58 -2.32 -23.77 24.48
N TYR A 59 -2.99 -22.70 24.08
CA TYR A 59 -4.44 -22.56 24.04
C TYR A 59 -5.16 -22.64 25.40
N VAL A 60 -4.48 -22.29 26.49
CA VAL A 60 -5.08 -22.18 27.83
C VAL A 60 -5.86 -20.87 27.98
N ILE A 61 -7.20 -20.94 27.94
CA ILE A 61 -8.08 -19.76 27.99
C ILE A 61 -7.85 -18.89 29.25
N LYS A 62 -7.47 -19.49 30.38
CA LYS A 62 -7.18 -18.77 31.63
C LYS A 62 -6.06 -17.71 31.47
N SER A 63 -5.19 -17.82 30.47
CA SER A 63 -4.16 -16.80 30.21
C SER A 63 -4.73 -15.46 29.74
N LEU A 64 -5.95 -15.48 29.21
CA LEU A 64 -6.67 -14.30 28.71
C LEU A 64 -7.50 -13.62 29.79
N TYR A 65 -7.62 -14.20 30.99
CA TYR A 65 -8.41 -13.61 32.06
C TYR A 65 -7.60 -12.67 32.94
N VAL A 66 -8.28 -11.64 33.46
CA VAL A 66 -7.76 -10.82 34.54
C VAL A 66 -7.88 -11.61 35.84
N LEU A 67 -6.78 -11.78 36.55
CA LEU A 67 -6.71 -12.61 37.75
C LEU A 67 -6.60 -11.74 39.00
N GLU A 68 -7.56 -11.85 39.91
CA GLU A 68 -7.55 -11.19 41.21
C GLU A 68 -7.15 -12.19 42.31
N PRO A 69 -6.37 -11.74 43.32
CA PRO A 69 -6.02 -12.61 44.43
C PRO A 69 -7.27 -13.01 45.21
N LEU A 70 -7.35 -14.27 45.62
CA LEU A 70 -8.44 -14.73 46.48
C LEU A 70 -8.34 -14.02 47.84
N LEU A 71 -9.46 -13.64 48.44
CA LEU A 71 -9.44 -13.17 49.83
C LEU A 71 -9.48 -14.39 50.76
N LYS A 72 -8.65 -14.40 51.79
CA LYS A 72 -8.72 -15.36 52.90
C LYS A 72 -9.93 -15.06 53.77
N LYS A 73 -10.30 -16.00 54.65
CA LYS A 73 -11.35 -15.79 55.66
C LYS A 73 -11.07 -14.55 56.54
N ASP A 74 -9.79 -14.21 56.74
CA ASP A 74 -9.34 -13.05 57.50
C ASP A 74 -9.30 -11.73 56.69
N GLY A 75 -9.88 -11.69 55.49
CA GLY A 75 -9.87 -10.51 54.61
C GLY A 75 -8.54 -10.24 53.88
N ASN A 76 -7.45 -10.89 54.29
CA ASN A 76 -6.13 -10.76 53.66
C ASN A 76 -6.04 -11.43 52.28
N LYS A 77 -5.29 -10.83 51.35
CA LYS A 77 -5.05 -11.39 50.00
C LYS A 77 -4.25 -12.71 50.08
N HIS A 78 -4.70 -13.72 49.37
CA HIS A 78 -4.01 -15.00 49.23
C HIS A 78 -2.76 -14.81 48.36
N LYS A 79 -1.59 -15.23 48.83
CA LYS A 79 -0.30 -15.00 48.13
C LYS A 79 -0.20 -15.75 46.79
N THR A 80 -0.75 -16.96 46.72
CA THR A 80 -0.61 -17.86 45.56
C THR A 80 -1.89 -18.10 44.74
N ARG A 81 -3.07 -18.18 45.37
CA ARG A 81 -4.33 -18.48 44.68
C ARG A 81 -4.96 -17.22 44.09
N LYS A 82 -5.25 -17.26 42.79
CA LYS A 82 -5.95 -16.20 42.07
C LYS A 82 -7.24 -16.74 41.46
N LYS A 83 -8.27 -15.90 41.37
CA LYS A 83 -9.53 -16.19 40.67
C LYS A 83 -9.71 -15.20 39.50
N PRO A 84 -10.37 -15.60 38.40
CA PRO A 84 -10.76 -14.65 37.38
C PRO A 84 -11.66 -13.56 37.97
N LYS A 85 -11.35 -12.30 37.66
CA LYS A 85 -12.26 -11.18 37.91
C LYS A 85 -13.51 -11.40 37.08
N VAL A 86 -14.68 -11.11 37.64
CA VAL A 86 -15.95 -11.21 36.94
C VAL A 86 -16.42 -9.83 36.48
N ASN A 87 -17.07 -9.77 35.32
CA ASN A 87 -17.72 -8.56 34.83
C ASN A 87 -19.11 -8.38 35.48
N ARG A 88 -19.82 -7.31 35.10
CA ARG A 88 -21.17 -6.99 35.61
C ARG A 88 -22.19 -8.12 35.40
N CYS A 89 -21.96 -9.00 34.43
CA CYS A 89 -22.81 -10.14 34.09
C CYS A 89 -22.33 -11.46 34.73
N GLY A 90 -21.31 -11.44 35.59
CA GLY A 90 -20.74 -12.64 36.22
C GLY A 90 -19.78 -13.46 35.34
N ASN A 91 -19.47 -13.00 34.12
CA ASN A 91 -18.55 -13.68 33.21
C ASN A 91 -17.08 -13.33 33.52
N PRO A 92 -16.12 -14.24 33.28
CA PRO A 92 -14.70 -13.94 33.41
C PRO A 92 -14.28 -12.76 32.53
N MET A 93 -13.65 -11.77 33.15
CA MET A 93 -13.17 -10.58 32.47
C MET A 93 -11.89 -10.89 31.69
N SER A 94 -11.86 -10.56 30.40
CA SER A 94 -10.65 -10.70 29.59
C SER A 94 -9.68 -9.55 29.85
N ILE A 95 -8.39 -9.79 29.63
CA ILE A 95 -7.33 -8.77 29.68
C ILE A 95 -7.59 -7.63 28.68
N SER A 96 -7.08 -6.44 28.96
CA SER A 96 -7.13 -5.30 28.02
C SER A 96 -6.00 -5.38 27.00
N ILE A 97 -6.03 -4.52 25.96
CA ILE A 97 -4.92 -4.37 25.02
C ILE A 97 -3.60 -4.02 25.72
N VAL A 98 -3.62 -3.11 26.71
CA VAL A 98 -2.42 -2.69 27.46
C VAL A 98 -1.82 -3.87 28.24
N GLU A 99 -2.66 -4.66 28.91
CA GLU A 99 -2.20 -5.87 29.59
C GLU A 99 -1.68 -6.94 28.61
N ALA A 100 -2.27 -7.03 27.41
CA ALA A 100 -1.82 -7.95 26.37
C ALA A 100 -0.45 -7.55 25.82
N LEU A 101 -0.22 -6.26 25.56
CA LEU A 101 1.09 -5.71 25.16
C LEU A 101 2.15 -6.03 26.21
N LYS A 102 1.89 -5.71 27.48
CA LYS A 102 2.82 -6.01 28.58
C LYS A 102 3.18 -7.50 28.67
N LYS A 103 2.18 -8.39 28.57
CA LYS A 103 2.43 -9.84 28.58
C LYS A 103 3.25 -10.34 27.38
N LEU A 104 3.17 -9.67 26.24
CA LEU A 104 3.97 -10.01 25.05
C LEU A 104 5.39 -9.44 25.12
N GLU A 105 5.52 -8.25 25.70
CA GLU A 105 6.80 -7.61 26.03
C GLU A 105 7.59 -8.44 27.04
N ASP A 106 6.96 -8.88 28.13
CA ASP A 106 7.56 -9.77 29.14
C ASP A 106 8.06 -11.10 28.52
N LYS A 107 7.53 -11.49 27.36
CA LYS A 107 7.93 -12.69 26.60
C LYS A 107 8.96 -12.42 25.51
N GLY A 108 9.38 -11.17 25.31
CA GLY A 108 10.29 -10.75 24.25
C GLY A 108 9.75 -11.01 22.83
N LYS A 109 8.42 -10.96 22.65
CA LYS A 109 7.76 -11.22 21.36
C LYS A 109 7.13 -9.97 20.72
N LEU A 110 7.32 -8.82 21.35
CA LEU A 110 6.76 -7.55 20.90
C LEU A 110 7.90 -6.59 20.48
N PRO A 111 8.04 -6.28 19.18
CA PRO A 111 8.94 -5.25 18.69
C PRO A 111 8.57 -3.86 19.21
N GLN A 112 9.57 -3.00 19.41
CA GLN A 112 9.38 -1.66 19.99
C GLN A 112 8.58 -0.74 19.05
N ASN A 113 8.87 -0.76 17.75
CA ASN A 113 8.16 0.07 16.77
C ASN A 113 6.67 -0.31 16.68
N LEU A 114 6.36 -1.61 16.74
CA LEU A 114 4.99 -2.11 16.80
C LEU A 114 4.26 -1.64 18.06
N LYS A 115 4.92 -1.72 19.22
CA LYS A 115 4.38 -1.23 20.49
C LYS A 115 4.05 0.26 20.42
N ALA A 116 4.99 1.07 19.95
CA ALA A 116 4.81 2.51 19.81
C ALA A 116 3.66 2.88 18.87
N ASN A 117 3.51 2.19 17.73
CA ASN A 117 2.37 2.39 16.84
C ASN A 117 1.02 2.09 17.53
N ILE A 118 0.93 0.96 18.25
CA ILE A 118 -0.30 0.59 18.97
C ILE A 118 -0.59 1.59 20.11
N GLU A 119 0.42 2.04 20.84
CA GLU A 119 0.28 3.07 21.89
C GLU A 119 -0.23 4.40 21.32
N ALA A 120 0.30 4.85 20.18
CA ALA A 120 -0.19 6.04 19.48
C ALA A 120 -1.66 5.94 19.05
N LEU A 121 -2.12 4.74 18.66
CA LEU A 121 -3.51 4.47 18.30
C LEU A 121 -4.43 4.34 19.52
N ILE A 122 -3.92 3.87 20.67
CA ILE A 122 -4.67 3.82 21.94
C ILE A 122 -4.97 5.25 22.40
N GLU A 123 -3.97 6.13 22.41
CA GLU A 123 -4.15 7.54 22.76
C GLU A 123 -5.10 8.24 21.80
N LEU A 124 -4.97 7.97 20.50
CA LEU A 124 -5.90 8.47 19.50
C LEU A 124 -7.34 8.01 19.77
N ARG A 125 -7.54 6.72 20.06
CA ARG A 125 -8.86 6.17 20.40
C ARG A 125 -9.42 6.87 21.63
N ASP A 126 -8.63 7.05 22.68
CA ASP A 126 -9.09 7.65 23.92
C ASP A 126 -9.46 9.13 23.71
N ASN A 127 -8.68 9.86 22.93
CA ASN A 127 -9.02 11.21 22.50
C ASN A 127 -10.31 11.24 21.67
N SER A 128 -10.49 10.28 20.76
CA SER A 128 -11.67 10.16 19.87
C SER A 128 -12.96 9.76 20.60
N ILE A 129 -12.86 9.00 21.70
CA ILE A 129 -14.03 8.55 22.48
C ILE A 129 -14.45 9.62 23.50
N HIS A 130 -13.48 10.32 24.09
CA HIS A 130 -13.71 11.17 25.26
C HIS A 130 -13.79 12.66 24.96
N PHE A 131 -13.35 13.10 23.76
CA PHE A 131 -13.32 14.51 23.40
C PHE A 131 -13.89 14.77 22.00
N VAL A 132 -14.44 15.98 21.80
CA VAL A 132 -14.93 16.44 20.50
C VAL A 132 -13.74 17.00 19.72
N ASN A 133 -13.25 16.27 18.72
CA ASN A 133 -12.23 16.80 17.81
C ASN A 133 -12.88 17.79 16.86
N VAL A 134 -12.65 19.09 17.09
CA VAL A 134 -13.26 20.17 16.32
C VAL A 134 -12.67 20.28 14.90
N ASN A 135 -11.46 19.74 14.66
CA ASN A 135 -10.79 19.78 13.35
C ASN A 135 -9.96 18.52 13.06
N SER A 136 -9.71 18.32 11.76
CA SER A 136 -9.25 17.09 11.12
C SER A 136 -7.73 16.86 11.26
N ILE A 137 -7.30 15.94 12.13
CA ILE A 137 -5.91 15.41 12.20
C ILE A 137 -5.66 14.40 11.07
N SER A 138 -6.33 14.59 9.93
CA SER A 138 -6.50 13.58 8.89
C SER A 138 -5.20 13.05 8.34
N HIS A 139 -4.22 13.93 8.12
CA HIS A 139 -2.93 13.53 7.54
C HIS A 139 -2.12 12.66 8.50
N GLN A 140 -1.95 13.09 9.75
CA GLN A 140 -1.19 12.33 10.74
C GLN A 140 -1.92 11.03 11.09
N LEU A 141 -3.25 11.07 11.16
CA LEU A 141 -4.06 9.87 11.33
C LEU A 141 -3.90 8.91 10.16
N GLN A 142 -3.86 9.41 8.94
CA GLN A 142 -3.65 8.59 7.76
C GLN A 142 -2.28 7.89 7.81
N GLU A 143 -1.22 8.60 8.20
CA GLU A 143 0.12 8.00 8.34
C GLU A 143 0.17 6.91 9.42
N LEU A 144 -0.47 7.17 10.56
CA LEU A 144 -0.58 6.19 11.66
C LEU A 144 -1.49 5.00 11.28
N GLY A 145 -2.58 5.26 10.57
CA GLY A 145 -3.50 4.25 10.07
C GLY A 145 -2.86 3.35 9.01
N PHE A 146 -2.02 3.91 8.14
CA PHE A 146 -1.23 3.13 7.20
C PHE A 146 -0.19 2.26 7.89
N ALA A 147 0.54 2.82 8.86
CA ALA A 147 1.44 2.05 9.70
C ALA A 147 0.70 0.90 10.42
N CYS A 148 -0.47 1.19 10.99
CA CYS A 148 -1.33 0.22 11.67
C CYS A 148 -1.67 -0.99 10.78
N ILE A 149 -2.18 -0.73 9.57
CA ILE A 149 -2.61 -1.79 8.65
C ILE A 149 -1.40 -2.58 8.14
N ASN A 150 -0.30 -1.90 7.79
CA ASN A 150 0.91 -2.56 7.32
C ASN A 150 1.50 -3.45 8.42
N ASN A 151 1.62 -2.93 9.64
CA ASN A 151 2.06 -3.68 10.80
C ASN A 151 1.16 -4.89 11.08
N TYR A 152 -0.17 -4.75 10.94
CA TYR A 152 -1.12 -5.83 11.14
C TYR A 152 -0.89 -6.98 10.15
N ILE A 153 -0.67 -6.66 8.87
CA ILE A 153 -0.34 -7.63 7.83
C ILE A 153 1.01 -8.28 8.10
N SER A 154 2.03 -7.50 8.47
CA SER A 154 3.38 -8.00 8.82
C SER A 154 3.33 -8.94 10.01
N VAL A 155 2.59 -8.60 11.08
CA VAL A 155 2.42 -9.43 12.28
C VAL A 155 1.80 -10.77 11.93
N ILE A 156 0.73 -10.81 11.13
CA ILE A 156 0.06 -12.07 10.79
C ILE A 156 1.02 -13.02 10.05
N LYS A 157 1.84 -12.47 9.14
CA LYS A 157 2.88 -13.21 8.42
C LYS A 157 3.99 -13.69 9.38
N ASN A 158 4.58 -12.78 10.15
CA ASN A 158 5.74 -13.03 10.99
C ASN A 158 5.43 -13.97 12.16
N TRP A 159 4.23 -13.90 12.74
CA TRP A 159 3.80 -14.80 13.82
C TRP A 159 3.20 -16.13 13.32
N ASN A 160 3.21 -16.34 12.01
CA ASN A 160 2.70 -17.52 11.31
C ASN A 160 1.31 -17.91 11.83
N LEU A 161 0.39 -16.94 11.85
CA LEU A 161 -0.99 -17.17 12.27
C LEU A 161 -1.71 -17.94 11.16
N GLU A 162 -2.57 -18.91 11.53
CA GLU A 162 -3.23 -19.82 10.60
C GLU A 162 -4.35 -19.12 9.81
N ILE A 163 -4.06 -18.02 9.12
CA ILE A 163 -5.03 -17.21 8.38
C ILE A 163 -4.47 -16.79 7.04
N ASP A 164 -5.31 -16.96 6.02
CA ASP A 164 -5.04 -16.51 4.68
C ASP A 164 -5.57 -15.07 4.50
N ILE A 165 -4.67 -14.09 4.55
CA ILE A 165 -4.99 -12.68 4.35
C ILE A 165 -5.17 -12.35 2.87
N SER A 166 -4.62 -13.16 1.96
CA SER A 166 -4.65 -12.88 0.52
C SER A 166 -6.06 -12.83 -0.07
N ARG A 167 -7.03 -13.40 0.65
CA ARG A 167 -8.47 -13.34 0.30
C ARG A 167 -9.07 -11.97 0.54
N TYR A 168 -8.50 -11.21 1.45
CA TYR A 168 -8.98 -9.91 1.85
C TYR A 168 -8.13 -8.87 1.13
N ASN A 169 -8.72 -8.12 0.21
CA ASN A 169 -8.06 -7.02 -0.51
C ASN A 169 -7.77 -5.84 0.44
N LEU A 170 -7.04 -6.05 1.54
CA LEU A 170 -6.60 -5.04 2.49
C LEU A 170 -5.69 -3.98 1.85
N TYR A 171 -5.26 -4.20 0.61
CA TYR A 171 -4.58 -3.24 -0.26
C TYR A 171 -5.47 -2.08 -0.72
N LEU A 172 -6.80 -2.12 -0.47
CA LEU A 172 -7.67 -0.95 -0.54
C LEU A 172 -7.36 0.01 0.62
N MET A 173 -6.16 0.56 0.55
CA MET A 173 -5.67 1.66 1.35
C MET A 173 -6.59 2.87 1.16
N PRO A 174 -6.92 3.60 2.23
CA PRO A 174 -7.64 4.84 2.09
C PRO A 174 -6.93 5.91 1.27
N LEU A 175 -7.56 6.26 0.16
CA LEU A 175 -7.12 7.34 -0.73
C LEU A 175 -8.03 8.58 -0.64
N ALA A 176 -8.84 8.68 0.42
CA ALA A 176 -9.88 9.71 0.55
C ALA A 176 -9.36 11.16 0.47
N TYR A 177 -8.05 11.38 0.61
CA TYR A 177 -7.44 12.73 0.66
C TYR A 177 -6.60 13.11 -0.57
N ILE A 178 -6.74 12.44 -1.73
CA ILE A 178 -6.04 12.85 -2.98
C ILE A 178 -6.42 14.28 -3.43
N GLY A 179 -7.43 14.94 -2.83
CA GLY A 179 -8.00 16.19 -3.33
C GLY A 179 -7.85 17.46 -2.49
N GLU A 180 -7.32 17.44 -1.25
CA GLU A 180 -7.26 18.68 -0.45
C GLU A 180 -5.83 19.26 -0.42
N THR A 181 -5.49 19.97 -1.49
CA THR A 181 -4.45 21.03 -1.46
C THR A 181 -4.89 22.24 -0.63
N THR A 182 -5.98 22.13 0.13
CA THR A 182 -6.31 23.12 1.13
C THR A 182 -5.42 22.81 2.32
N THR A 183 -4.34 23.58 2.47
CA THR A 183 -3.71 23.80 3.77
C THR A 183 -4.77 24.41 4.69
N VAL A 184 -5.72 23.60 5.16
CA VAL A 184 -6.53 23.95 6.31
C VAL A 184 -5.52 23.98 7.44
N LYS A 185 -5.07 25.19 7.80
CA LYS A 185 -4.44 25.40 9.10
C LYS A 185 -5.47 24.93 10.12
N SER A 186 -5.42 23.65 10.45
CA SER A 186 -6.23 23.07 11.51
C SER A 186 -6.02 23.96 12.71
N VAL A 187 -7.10 24.53 13.26
CA VAL A 187 -7.00 25.22 14.56
C VAL A 187 -6.62 24.14 15.55
N ILE A 188 -5.34 24.13 15.93
CA ILE A 188 -4.80 23.08 16.77
C ILE A 188 -5.31 23.32 18.19
N THR A 189 -6.16 22.42 18.68
CA THR A 189 -6.57 22.42 20.08
C THR A 189 -5.36 22.07 20.96
N ALA A 190 -5.38 22.48 22.23
CA ALA A 190 -4.30 22.15 23.17
C ALA A 190 -4.06 20.64 23.27
N ASP A 191 -5.12 19.84 23.20
CA ASP A 191 -5.03 18.38 23.28
C ASP A 191 -4.47 17.76 21.99
N ASN A 192 -4.83 18.28 20.82
CA ASN A 192 -4.23 17.86 19.55
C ASN A 192 -2.72 18.17 19.52
N ASN A 193 -2.28 19.30 20.09
CA ASN A 193 -0.86 19.59 20.23
C ASN A 193 -0.14 18.57 21.11
N ARG A 194 -0.71 18.23 22.27
CA ARG A 194 -0.14 17.21 23.18
C ARG A 194 -0.05 15.84 22.51
N TYR A 195 -1.08 15.46 21.75
CA TYR A 195 -1.07 14.22 20.98
C TYR A 195 0.03 14.23 19.91
N ILE A 196 0.15 15.31 19.13
CA ILE A 196 1.19 15.44 18.10
C ILE A 196 2.59 15.40 18.73
N GLU A 197 2.79 16.07 19.87
CA GLU A 197 4.06 16.01 20.62
C GLU A 197 4.37 14.60 21.11
N PHE A 198 3.37 13.89 21.62
CA PHE A 198 3.52 12.49 22.02
C PHE A 198 3.94 11.60 20.83
N VAL A 199 3.27 11.73 19.68
CA VAL A 199 3.64 10.98 18.46
C VAL A 199 5.04 11.35 17.98
N ARG A 200 5.42 12.63 18.01
CA ARG A 200 6.79 13.06 17.66
C ARG A 200 7.84 12.46 18.59
N LYS A 201 7.55 12.36 19.88
CA LYS A 201 8.43 11.69 20.84
C LYS A 201 8.62 10.21 20.47
N LEU A 202 7.54 9.50 20.18
CA LEU A 202 7.61 8.09 19.75
C LEU A 202 8.43 7.93 18.47
N LEU A 203 8.26 8.81 17.50
CA LEU A 203 9.05 8.80 16.26
C LEU A 203 10.54 9.08 16.50
N SER A 204 10.88 9.90 17.50
CA SER A 204 12.28 10.15 17.87
C SER A 204 12.95 8.96 18.55
N GLU A 205 12.16 8.13 19.25
CA GLU A 205 12.59 6.90 19.92
C GLU A 205 12.48 5.66 19.01
N GLN A 206 12.22 5.86 17.71
CA GLN A 206 12.07 4.77 16.76
C GLN A 206 13.36 3.95 16.62
N ASP A 207 13.22 2.63 16.69
CA ASP A 207 14.29 1.71 16.36
C ASP A 207 14.52 1.72 14.85
N LYS A 208 15.67 2.23 14.42
CA LYS A 208 16.03 2.35 13.00
C LYS A 208 16.50 1.02 12.40
N GLU A 209 16.82 0.03 13.22
CA GLU A 209 17.23 -1.30 12.75
C GLU A 209 16.02 -2.17 12.39
N ASP A 210 14.86 -1.91 13.02
CA ASP A 210 13.60 -2.60 12.72
C ASP A 210 12.97 -2.06 11.42
N GLN A 211 13.17 -2.80 10.33
CA GLN A 211 12.58 -2.53 9.01
C GLN A 211 11.22 -3.18 8.81
N ASP A 212 10.79 -4.06 9.73
CA ASP A 212 9.56 -4.85 9.58
C ASP A 212 8.33 -4.06 10.03
N TYR A 213 8.50 -3.18 11.02
CA TYR A 213 7.41 -2.41 11.63
C TYR A 213 7.68 -0.90 11.62
N GLY A 214 6.66 -0.14 11.24
CA GLY A 214 6.70 1.33 11.21
C GLY A 214 5.79 1.96 12.26
N ILE A 215 6.19 3.12 12.79
CA ILE A 215 5.33 3.91 13.69
C ILE A 215 4.31 4.74 12.89
N ALA A 216 4.77 5.42 11.83
CA ALA A 216 3.95 6.19 10.89
C ALA A 216 4.50 5.99 9.47
N ILE A 217 3.64 5.84 8.47
CA ILE A 217 4.03 5.63 7.06
C ILE A 217 3.40 6.71 6.19
N SER A 218 4.24 7.53 5.56
CA SER A 218 3.80 8.49 4.55
C SER A 218 3.73 7.83 3.17
N ILE A 219 2.68 8.14 2.41
CA ILE A 219 2.49 7.62 1.04
C ILE A 219 2.57 8.80 0.07
N GLY A 220 3.60 8.79 -0.76
CA GLY A 220 3.71 9.71 -1.90
C GLY A 220 3.02 9.12 -3.13
N ILE A 221 1.88 9.68 -3.54
CA ILE A 221 1.21 9.28 -4.79
C ILE A 221 1.73 10.17 -5.91
N LYS A 222 2.50 9.58 -6.83
CA LYS A 222 2.91 10.26 -8.06
C LYS A 222 1.89 9.96 -9.16
N THR A 223 0.95 10.88 -9.36
CA THR A 223 0.03 10.80 -10.50
C THR A 223 0.80 11.07 -11.79
N MET A 224 0.99 10.02 -12.60
CA MET A 224 1.56 10.15 -13.92
C MET A 224 0.41 10.35 -14.92
N LYS A 225 0.43 11.47 -15.65
CA LYS A 225 -0.49 11.70 -16.78
C LYS A 225 0.04 10.97 -18.00
N GLU A 226 0.10 9.65 -17.93
CA GLU A 226 0.41 8.81 -19.09
C GLU A 226 -0.90 8.26 -19.67
N ASN A 227 -1.16 8.57 -20.94
CA ASN A 227 -2.30 8.02 -21.67
C ASN A 227 -2.04 6.53 -21.93
N THR A 228 -2.54 5.65 -21.06
CA THR A 228 -2.52 4.19 -21.31
C THR A 228 -3.37 3.78 -22.52
N PHE A 229 -4.26 4.68 -23.00
CA PHE A 229 -5.08 4.50 -24.19
C PHE A 229 -4.34 4.69 -25.53
N ASP A 230 -3.15 5.32 -25.54
CA ASP A 230 -2.35 5.49 -26.78
C ASP A 230 -1.75 4.17 -27.31
N SER A 231 -2.00 3.05 -26.61
CA SER A 231 -1.67 1.68 -27.04
C SER A 231 -2.76 1.02 -27.89
N ILE A 232 -3.96 1.62 -27.99
CA ILE A 232 -5.05 1.17 -28.86
C ILE A 232 -5.16 2.16 -30.01
N GLY A 233 -4.97 1.65 -31.24
CA GLY A 233 -4.66 2.43 -32.44
C GLY A 233 -5.50 3.70 -32.64
N VAL A 234 -4.79 4.82 -32.79
CA VAL A 234 -5.38 6.12 -33.18
C VAL A 234 -5.95 5.99 -34.60
N HIS A 235 -7.27 6.08 -34.74
CA HIS A 235 -7.94 6.29 -36.02
C HIS A 235 -7.98 7.79 -36.33
N TYR A 236 -7.51 8.19 -37.51
CA TYR A 236 -7.58 9.57 -37.96
C TYR A 236 -9.00 9.87 -38.46
N GLU A 237 -9.74 10.70 -37.73
CA GLU A 237 -11.00 11.30 -38.19
C GLU A 237 -10.78 12.76 -38.58
N ASN A 238 -11.49 13.23 -39.61
CA ASN A 238 -11.35 14.57 -40.18
C ASN A 238 -11.69 15.73 -39.20
N ASN A 239 -12.28 15.42 -38.04
CA ASN A 239 -12.67 16.37 -36.99
C ASN A 239 -12.12 15.95 -35.60
N GLY A 240 -10.98 15.27 -35.56
CA GLY A 240 -10.35 14.83 -34.31
C GLY A 240 -9.66 15.96 -33.52
N ILE A 241 -9.69 15.87 -32.19
CA ILE A 241 -8.93 16.74 -31.28
C ILE A 241 -7.43 16.53 -31.55
N PRO A 242 -6.63 17.60 -31.76
CA PRO A 242 -5.20 17.46 -32.05
C PRO A 242 -4.47 16.89 -30.83
N VAL A 243 -4.02 15.65 -30.91
CA VAL A 243 -3.13 15.03 -29.92
C VAL A 243 -1.70 15.49 -30.21
N THR A 244 -1.15 16.36 -29.36
CA THR A 244 0.28 16.71 -29.40
C THR A 244 1.09 15.55 -28.84
N LEU A 245 1.60 14.70 -29.74
CA LEU A 245 2.57 13.66 -29.40
C LEU A 245 3.87 14.31 -28.94
N THR A 246 4.35 13.95 -27.76
CA THR A 246 5.67 14.38 -27.29
C THR A 246 6.78 13.69 -28.08
N GLU A 247 7.99 14.28 -28.14
CA GLU A 247 9.12 13.66 -28.87
C GLU A 247 9.50 12.28 -28.32
N GLU A 248 9.29 12.05 -27.03
CA GLU A 248 9.53 10.75 -26.37
C GLU A 248 8.55 9.67 -26.86
N ASP A 249 7.28 10.03 -27.07
CA ASP A 249 6.27 9.10 -27.60
C ASP A 249 6.54 8.74 -29.08
N ILE A 250 7.11 9.68 -29.84
CA ILE A 250 7.55 9.43 -31.22
C ILE A 250 8.71 8.43 -31.24
N LEU A 251 9.67 8.53 -30.32
CA LEU A 251 10.77 7.58 -30.20
C LEU A 251 10.29 6.18 -29.77
N LYS A 252 9.26 6.09 -28.93
CA LYS A 252 8.61 4.81 -28.60
C LYS A 252 7.94 4.16 -29.82
N ARG A 253 7.28 4.95 -30.67
CA ARG A 253 6.61 4.46 -31.90
C ARG A 253 7.59 4.10 -33.03
N PHE A 254 8.71 4.82 -33.13
CA PHE A 254 9.75 4.63 -34.15
C PHE A 254 11.12 4.38 -33.52
N PRO A 255 11.34 3.20 -32.91
CA PRO A 255 12.55 2.93 -32.13
C PRO A 255 13.81 2.73 -32.98
N TRP A 256 13.68 2.48 -34.29
CA TRP A 256 14.82 2.08 -35.12
C TRP A 256 15.43 3.23 -35.91
N THR A 257 16.74 3.38 -35.79
CA THR A 257 17.55 4.15 -36.74
C THR A 257 17.86 3.31 -38.00
N TYR A 258 18.30 3.95 -39.08
CA TYR A 258 18.72 3.25 -40.30
C TYR A 258 19.74 2.12 -40.03
N LYS A 259 20.72 2.37 -39.14
CA LYS A 259 21.75 1.38 -38.77
C LYS A 259 21.15 0.16 -38.06
N THR A 260 20.22 0.38 -37.13
CA THR A 260 19.57 -0.71 -36.37
C THR A 260 18.60 -1.51 -37.26
N MET A 261 17.84 -0.84 -38.12
CA MET A 261 16.98 -1.48 -39.13
C MET A 261 17.80 -2.41 -40.04
N VAL A 262 18.92 -1.93 -40.59
CA VAL A 262 19.82 -2.72 -41.43
C VAL A 262 20.39 -3.92 -40.68
N ALA A 263 20.80 -3.75 -39.42
CA ALA A 263 21.30 -4.85 -38.60
C ALA A 263 20.22 -5.94 -38.40
N LYS A 264 18.97 -5.54 -38.12
CA LYS A 264 17.84 -6.46 -37.99
C LYS A 264 17.49 -7.18 -39.30
N CYS A 265 17.60 -6.51 -40.46
CA CYS A 265 17.42 -7.17 -41.75
C CYS A 265 18.53 -8.21 -42.03
N ARG A 266 19.80 -7.93 -41.67
CA ARG A 266 20.91 -8.90 -41.82
C ARG A 266 20.74 -10.13 -40.94
N GLU A 267 20.22 -9.93 -39.72
CA GLU A 267 19.92 -10.99 -38.77
C GLU A 267 18.78 -11.88 -39.29
N ARG A 268 17.72 -11.28 -39.84
CA ARG A 268 16.46 -11.96 -40.17
C ARG A 268 16.40 -12.63 -41.56
N TYR A 269 17.09 -12.11 -42.56
CA TYR A 269 16.98 -12.59 -43.95
C TYR A 269 18.26 -13.25 -44.45
N SER A 270 18.11 -14.27 -45.29
CA SER A 270 19.22 -15.08 -45.84
C SER A 270 19.82 -14.47 -47.09
N ASP A 271 19.00 -13.78 -47.87
CA ASP A 271 19.30 -13.17 -49.17
C ASP A 271 19.52 -11.65 -49.08
N PHE A 272 19.62 -11.10 -47.88
CA PHE A 272 19.74 -9.66 -47.69
C PHE A 272 21.10 -9.11 -48.12
N LYS A 273 21.06 -8.16 -49.06
CA LYS A 273 22.18 -7.31 -49.48
C LYS A 273 21.72 -5.86 -49.54
N GLN A 274 22.61 -4.92 -49.20
CA GLN A 274 22.36 -3.48 -49.34
C GLN A 274 22.55 -3.06 -50.80
N ASP A 275 21.63 -3.48 -51.65
CA ASP A 275 21.67 -3.25 -53.09
C ASP A 275 20.69 -2.14 -53.53
N LYS A 276 20.61 -1.90 -54.84
CA LYS A 276 19.67 -0.94 -55.42
C LYS A 276 18.21 -1.29 -55.09
N LYS A 277 17.88 -2.58 -54.96
CA LYS A 277 16.56 -3.08 -54.58
C LYS A 277 16.21 -2.64 -53.16
N PHE A 278 17.10 -2.85 -52.19
CA PHE A 278 16.93 -2.40 -50.81
C PHE A 278 16.75 -0.88 -50.70
N ASN A 279 17.60 -0.10 -51.37
CA ASN A 279 17.50 1.36 -51.36
C ASN A 279 16.18 1.87 -51.97
N THR A 280 15.67 1.19 -52.99
CA THR A 280 14.36 1.51 -53.59
C THR A 280 13.21 1.23 -52.60
N LEU A 281 13.29 0.11 -51.87
CA LEU A 281 12.30 -0.24 -50.84
C LEU A 281 12.33 0.74 -49.66
N VAL A 282 13.52 1.12 -49.19
CA VAL A 282 13.67 2.13 -48.13
C VAL A 282 13.11 3.48 -48.57
N SER A 283 13.31 3.90 -49.83
CA SER A 283 12.72 5.13 -50.37
C SER A 283 11.19 5.09 -50.39
N ARG A 284 10.57 3.93 -50.66
CA ARG A 284 9.11 3.76 -50.56
C ARG A 284 8.62 3.81 -49.12
N ILE A 285 9.35 3.19 -48.19
CA ILE A 285 9.05 3.22 -46.76
C ILE A 285 9.13 4.65 -46.21
N LYS A 286 10.08 5.46 -46.70
CA LYS A 286 10.22 6.88 -46.35
C LYS A 286 9.03 7.75 -46.75
N THR A 287 8.22 7.32 -47.72
CA THR A 287 7.00 8.03 -48.14
C THR A 287 5.80 7.69 -47.26
N ASN A 288 5.88 6.59 -46.47
CA ASN A 288 4.79 6.15 -45.61
C ASN A 288 5.00 6.64 -44.17
N ASP A 289 4.19 7.62 -43.76
CA ASP A 289 4.22 8.23 -42.42
C ASP A 289 3.91 7.23 -41.28
N LYS A 290 3.32 6.07 -41.59
CA LYS A 290 3.09 4.98 -40.61
C LYS A 290 4.34 4.16 -40.33
N LEU A 291 5.28 4.12 -41.28
CA LEU A 291 6.45 3.25 -41.23
C LEU A 291 7.74 4.01 -40.97
N SER A 292 7.77 5.31 -41.29
CA SER A 292 8.92 6.16 -41.06
C SER A 292 8.52 7.55 -40.55
N LYS A 293 9.37 8.13 -39.72
CA LYS A 293 9.23 9.51 -39.26
C LYS A 293 10.51 10.29 -39.57
N ARG A 294 10.35 11.42 -40.26
CA ARG A 294 11.44 12.38 -40.52
C ARG A 294 11.66 13.26 -39.28
N ARG A 295 12.92 13.42 -38.90
CA ARG A 295 13.40 14.35 -37.86
C ARG A 295 14.36 15.34 -38.47
N ASP A 296 14.02 16.62 -38.36
CA ASP A 296 14.89 17.74 -38.72
C ASP A 296 15.64 18.19 -37.46
N PHE A 297 16.96 18.39 -37.55
CA PHE A 297 17.76 18.79 -36.37
C PHE A 297 17.48 20.22 -35.90
N TYR A 298 17.10 21.12 -36.81
CA TYR A 298 16.63 22.46 -36.46
C TYR A 298 15.32 22.75 -37.21
N PRO A 299 14.17 22.77 -36.52
CA PRO A 299 12.84 22.92 -37.14
C PRO A 299 12.68 24.20 -37.98
N ASN A 300 13.44 25.25 -37.66
CA ASN A 300 13.31 26.57 -38.29
C ASN A 300 14.24 26.78 -39.50
N ASN A 301 15.03 25.78 -39.91
CA ASN A 301 15.98 25.93 -41.01
C ASN A 301 15.87 24.79 -42.05
N LYS A 302 15.44 25.14 -43.27
CA LYS A 302 15.14 24.20 -44.36
C LYS A 302 16.36 23.48 -44.96
N LYS A 303 17.59 23.85 -44.57
CA LYS A 303 18.86 23.26 -45.06
C LYS A 303 19.57 22.40 -44.01
N THR A 304 18.84 21.72 -43.14
CA THR A 304 19.44 20.90 -42.08
C THR A 304 19.59 19.44 -42.48
N PRO A 305 20.60 18.73 -41.95
CA PRO A 305 20.67 17.28 -42.09
C PRO A 305 19.41 16.66 -41.50
N THR A 306 18.80 15.71 -42.22
CA THR A 306 17.56 15.06 -41.81
C THR A 306 17.83 13.61 -41.47
N THR A 307 17.24 13.12 -40.40
CA THR A 307 17.34 11.71 -39.99
C THR A 307 15.97 11.07 -39.99
N PHE A 308 15.91 9.79 -40.38
CA PHE A 308 14.67 9.02 -40.40
C PHE A 308 14.70 7.95 -39.31
N TYR A 309 13.60 7.85 -38.58
CA TYR A 309 13.32 6.79 -37.64
C TYR A 309 12.27 5.85 -38.24
N TYR A 310 12.36 4.57 -37.92
CA TYR A 310 11.58 3.50 -38.52
C TYR A 310 10.81 2.72 -37.45
N SER A 311 9.60 2.30 -37.80
CA SER A 311 8.76 1.43 -36.97
C SER A 311 9.20 -0.03 -37.10
N THR A 312 8.89 -0.86 -36.09
CA THR A 312 9.13 -2.31 -36.12
C THR A 312 8.38 -3.01 -37.26
N ASN A 313 7.24 -2.44 -37.69
CA ASN A 313 6.42 -2.94 -38.79
C ASN A 313 7.11 -2.84 -40.16
N THR A 314 8.22 -2.11 -40.28
CA THR A 314 9.03 -2.09 -41.52
C THR A 314 9.54 -3.47 -41.92
N LEU A 315 9.74 -4.39 -40.96
CA LEU A 315 10.12 -5.76 -41.30
C LEU A 315 8.99 -6.53 -42.00
N GLN A 316 7.71 -6.21 -41.77
CA GLN A 316 6.62 -6.87 -42.48
C GLN A 316 6.65 -6.52 -43.97
N GLU A 317 6.95 -5.28 -44.32
CA GLU A 317 7.16 -4.87 -45.72
C GLU A 317 8.39 -5.56 -46.34
N PHE A 318 9.47 -5.70 -45.58
CA PHE A 318 10.66 -6.42 -46.05
C PHE A 318 10.41 -7.94 -46.19
N ASP A 319 9.56 -8.54 -45.38
CA ASP A 319 9.19 -9.96 -45.45
C ASP A 319 8.56 -10.33 -46.81
N HIS A 320 7.94 -9.37 -47.51
CA HIS A 320 7.35 -9.59 -48.85
C HIS A 320 8.42 -9.67 -49.96
N HIS A 321 9.63 -9.21 -49.70
CA HIS A 321 10.68 -9.02 -50.72
C HIS A 321 11.95 -9.83 -50.48
N TYR A 322 12.13 -10.39 -49.28
CA TYR A 322 13.31 -11.15 -48.84
C TYR A 322 12.91 -12.47 -48.18
N LYS A 323 13.76 -13.49 -48.30
CA LYS A 323 13.53 -14.81 -47.69
C LYS A 323 14.07 -14.86 -46.27
N LYS A 324 13.18 -15.15 -45.31
CA LYS A 324 13.54 -15.36 -43.90
C LYS A 324 14.58 -16.46 -43.77
N LYS A 325 15.59 -16.27 -42.90
CA LYS A 325 16.41 -17.37 -42.41
C LYS A 325 15.51 -18.27 -41.58
N ASN A 326 15.60 -19.59 -41.80
CA ASN A 326 15.00 -20.56 -40.89
C ASN A 326 15.76 -20.58 -39.57
#